data_AF-X1RGT6-F1
#
_entry.id   AF-X1RGT6-F1
#
_cell.length_a   1.000
_cell.length_b   1.000
_cell.length_c   1.000
_cell.angle_alpha   90.00
_cell.angle_beta   90.00
_cell.angle_gamma   90.00
#
_symmetry.space_group_name_H-M   'P 1'
#
loop_
_entity.id
_entity.type
_entity.pdbx_description
1 polymer ?
#
loop_
_entity_poly.entity_id
_entity_poly.type
_entity_poly.pdbx_seq_one_letter_code
_entity_poly.pdbx_strand_id
1 'polypeptide(L)' 'MRDKVILCNTGHFNVEIDIEALEKLSKSKKRIKSFVDEYKLSDGRRIYLLAEGRIVNISAAEGHPASIMD' A
#
# COMPACT_ATOMS: atom_id res chain seq x y z
N MET A 1 10.90 -5.60 7.49
CA MET A 1 11.02 -4.19 7.07
C MET A 1 11.30 -3.29 8.29
N ARG A 2 11.75 -2.04 8.10
CA ARG A 2 11.90 -1.08 9.21
C ARG A 2 10.53 -0.57 9.68
N ASP A 3 10.44 -0.06 10.91
CA ASP A 3 9.21 0.60 11.40
C ASP A 3 8.86 1.81 10.53
N LYS A 4 7.55 2.02 10.30
CA LYS A 4 6.98 3.13 9.51
C LYS A 4 7.40 3.17 8.04
N VAL A 5 7.73 2.01 7.45
CA VAL A 5 7.97 1.93 6.01
C VAL A 5 6.69 2.21 5.22
N ILE A 6 6.83 2.85 4.06
CA ILE A 6 5.76 3.00 3.08
C ILE A 6 5.93 1.91 2.03
N LEU A 7 4.88 1.14 1.78
CA LEU A 7 4.83 0.07 0.80
C LEU A 7 3.75 0.39 -0.23
N CYS A 8 4.09 0.25 -1.51
CA CYS A 8 3.16 0.49 -2.62
C CYS A 8 3.52 -0.38 -3.81
N ASN A 9 2.58 -0.46 -4.76
CA ASN A 9 2.73 -1.21 -5.99
C ASN A 9 2.56 -0.28 -7.20
N THR A 10 3.40 -0.44 -8.21
CA THR A 10 3.29 0.25 -9.52
C THR A 10 3.08 -0.73 -10.67
N GLY A 11 3.01 -2.03 -10.38
CA GLY A 11 2.71 -3.06 -11.36
C GLY A 11 1.22 -3.23 -11.60
N HIS A 12 0.84 -4.37 -12.15
CA HIS A 12 -0.44 -4.52 -12.84
C HIS A 12 -1.59 -4.88 -11.89
N PHE A 13 -1.34 -5.79 -10.94
CA PHE A 13 -2.37 -6.28 -10.01
C PHE A 13 -1.88 -6.22 -8.56
N ASN A 14 -2.83 -6.28 -7.63
CA ASN A 14 -2.53 -6.21 -6.18
C ASN A 14 -1.93 -7.50 -5.59
N VAL A 15 -1.56 -8.48 -6.43
CA VAL A 15 -0.94 -9.75 -6.00
C VAL A 15 0.58 -9.68 -5.92
N GLU A 16 1.19 -8.57 -6.36
CA GLU A 16 2.64 -8.35 -6.24
C GLU A 16 3.09 -8.11 -4.80
N ILE A 17 2.16 -7.69 -3.95
CA ILE A 17 2.32 -7.62 -2.50
C ILE A 17 1.44 -8.71 -1.90
N ASP A 18 2.02 -9.55 -1.04
CA ASP A 18 1.26 -10.54 -0.29
C ASP A 18 0.47 -9.87 0.85
N ILE A 19 -0.69 -9.31 0.50
CA ILE A 19 -1.59 -8.60 1.41
C ILE A 19 -2.19 -9.56 2.44
N GLU A 20 -2.46 -10.81 2.06
CA GLU A 20 -3.01 -11.81 2.97
C GLU A 20 -2.01 -12.18 4.07
N ALA A 21 -0.73 -12.38 3.71
CA ALA A 21 0.32 -12.57 4.70
C ALA A 21 0.50 -11.31 5.57
N LEU A 22 0.44 -10.12 4.99
CA LEU A 22 0.52 -8.87 5.75
C LEU A 22 -0.62 -8.75 6.77
N GLU A 23 -1.85 -9.10 6.39
CA GLU A 23 -3.02 -9.14 7.28
C GLU A 23 -2.83 -10.16 8.40
N LYS A 24 -2.36 -11.37 8.10
CA LYS A 24 -2.09 -12.41 9.11
C LYS A 24 -0.98 -12.04 10.10
N LEU A 25 0.05 -11.32 9.65
CA LEU A 25 1.18 -10.88 10.49
C LEU A 25 0.82 -9.67 11.37
N SER A 26 -0.28 -8.98 11.06
CA SER A 26 -0.68 -7.75 11.71
C SER A 26 -1.62 -7.98 12.89
N LYS A 27 -1.40 -7.23 13.97
CA LYS A 27 -2.32 -7.13 15.11
C LYS A 27 -3.54 -6.27 14.81
N SER A 28 -3.38 -5.26 13.96
CA SER A 28 -4.47 -4.40 13.54
C SER A 28 -4.18 -3.72 12.20
N LYS A 29 -5.26 -3.36 11.51
CA LYS A 29 -5.29 -2.54 10.29
C LYS A 29 -6.19 -1.34 10.55
N LYS A 30 -5.75 -0.14 10.18
CA LYS A 30 -6.60 1.06 10.20
C LYS A 30 -6.30 1.98 9.01
N ARG A 31 -7.33 2.55 8.42
CA ARG A 31 -7.21 3.62 7.43
C ARG A 31 -6.87 4.92 8.16
N ILE A 32 -5.69 5.50 7.89
CA ILE A 32 -5.22 6.73 8.56
C ILE A 32 -5.35 7.98 7.70
N LYS A 33 -5.45 7.81 6.38
CA LYS A 33 -5.71 8.83 5.37
C LYS A 33 -6.34 8.14 4.16
N SER A 34 -7.03 8.87 3.29
CA SER A 34 -7.44 8.36 1.98
C SER A 34 -6.27 7.64 1.31
N PHE A 35 -6.51 6.38 0.89
CA PHE A 35 -5.53 5.50 0.26
C PHE A 35 -4.32 5.08 1.12
N VAL A 36 -4.34 5.27 2.44
CA VAL A 36 -3.24 4.87 3.34
C VAL A 36 -3.75 4.02 4.50
N ASP A 37 -3.41 2.74 4.49
CA ASP A 37 -3.68 1.80 5.57
C ASP A 37 -2.43 1.58 6.43
N GLU A 38 -2.54 1.79 7.74
CA GLU A 38 -1.51 1.40 8.72
C GLU A 38 -1.78 -0.03 9.18
N TYR A 39 -0.80 -0.90 8.96
CA TYR A 39 -0.71 -2.24 9.51
C TYR A 39 0.25 -2.21 10.71
N LYS A 40 -0.25 -2.52 11.91
CA LYS A 40 0.59 -2.68 13.10
C LYS A 40 0.94 -4.15 13.28
N LEU A 41 2.20 -4.51 13.09
CA LEU A 41 2.70 -5.88 13.19
C LEU A 41 2.75 -6.36 14.64
N SER A 42 2.84 -7.69 14.79
CA SER A 42 2.91 -8.34 16.11
C SER A 42 4.09 -7.90 16.97
N ASP A 43 5.22 -7.54 16.35
CA ASP A 43 6.42 -7.03 17.02
C ASP A 43 6.40 -5.50 17.26
N GLY A 44 5.29 -4.83 16.98
CA GLY A 44 5.10 -3.40 17.22
C GLY A 44 5.52 -2.49 16.06
N ARG A 45 6.18 -3.01 15.01
CA ARG A 45 6.48 -2.24 13.79
C ARG A 45 5.19 -1.86 13.06
N ARG A 46 5.24 -0.76 12.32
CA ARG A 46 4.17 -0.29 11.44
C ARG A 46 4.58 -0.35 9.98
N ILE A 47 3.64 -0.73 9.13
CA ILE A 47 3.74 -0.65 7.67
C ILE A 47 2.59 0.21 7.16
N TYR A 48 2.89 1.18 6.29
CA TYR A 48 1.89 1.96 5.59
C TYR A 48 1.71 1.41 4.19
N LEU A 49 0.58 0.76 3.92
CA LEU A 49 0.24 0.28 2.59
C LEU A 49 -0.54 1.37 1.85
N LEU A 50 -0.03 1.75 0.68
CA LEU A 50 -0.71 2.68 -0.21
C LEU A 50 -1.67 1.94 -1.14
N ALA A 51 -2.83 2.57 -1.39
CA ALA A 51 -3.81 2.14 -2.39
C ALA A 51 -4.21 0.66 -2.31
N GLU A 52 -4.20 0.08 -1.10
CA GLU A 52 -4.53 -1.34 -0.87
C GLU A 52 -3.67 -2.30 -1.73
N GLY A 53 -2.44 -1.90 -2.07
CA GLY A 53 -1.52 -2.67 -2.92
C GLY A 53 -1.85 -2.65 -4.41
N ARG A 54 -2.83 -1.86 -4.85
CA ARG A 54 -3.10 -1.60 -6.27
C ARG A 54 -2.13 -0.58 -6.85
N ILE A 55 -2.15 -0.42 -8.17
CA ILE A 55 -1.32 0.55 -8.91
C ILE A 55 -1.46 1.97 -8.33
N VAL A 56 -0.42 2.45 -7.67
CA VAL A 56 -0.48 3.63 -6.80
C VAL A 56 -0.63 4.93 -7.58
N ASN A 57 0.02 5.05 -8.73
CA ASN A 57 0.01 6.29 -9.52
C ASN A 57 -1.37 6.59 -10.12
N ILE A 58 -2.22 5.57 -10.32
CA ILE A 58 -3.59 5.76 -10.81
C ILE A 58 -4.60 5.73 -9.66
N SER A 59 -4.38 4.88 -8.65
CA SER A 59 -5.36 4.69 -7.58
C SER A 59 -5.31 5.81 -6.53
N ALA A 60 -4.14 6.40 -6.29
CA ALA A 60 -3.92 7.45 -5.29
C ALA A 60 -3.38 8.76 -5.90
N ALA A 61 -3.34 8.85 -7.24
CA ALA A 61 -2.92 10.02 -8.01
C ALA A 61 -3.67 10.05 -9.36
N GLU A 62 -3.21 10.84 -10.32
CA GLU A 62 -3.89 11.09 -11.60
C GLU A 62 -3.36 10.25 -12.78
N GLY A 63 -2.47 9.29 -12.54
CA GLY A 63 -1.85 8.47 -13.58
C GLY A 63 -0.74 9.20 -14.31
N HIS A 64 -0.58 8.92 -15.61
CA HIS A 64 0.40 9.62 -16.43
C HIS A 64 -0.19 10.96 -16.93
N PRO A 65 0.65 12.00 -17.10
CA PRO A 65 0.24 13.24 -17.76
C PRO A 65 -0.30 12.97 -19.17
N ALA A 66 -1.19 13.84 -19.65
CA ALA A 66 -1.78 13.72 -21.00
C ALA A 66 -0.72 13.57 -22.12
N SER A 67 0.43 14.25 -21.98
CA SER A 67 1.54 14.18 -22.94
C SER A 67 2.23 12.81 -23.06
N ILE A 68 1.94 11.87 -22.17
CA ILE A 68 2.46 10.49 -22.18
C ILE A 68 1.37 9.49 -22.63
N MET A 69 0.12 9.92 -22.65
CA MET A 69 -1.06 9.08 -22.92
C MET A 69 -1.52 9.14 -24.39
N ASP A 70 -1.08 10.15 -25.13
CA ASP A 70 -1.26 10.30 -26.59
C ASP A 70 -0.20 9.51 -27.36
#